data_AF-A0A5B6TFM8-F1
#
_entry.id   AF-A0A5B6TFM8-F1
#
_cell.length_a   1.000
_cell.length_b   1.000
_cell.length_c   1.000
_cell.angle_alpha   90.00
_cell.angle_beta   90.00
_cell.angle_gamma   90.00
#
_symmetry.space_group_name_H-M   'P 1'
#
loop_
_entity.id
_entity.type
_entity.pdbx_description
1 polymer ?
#
loop_
_entity_poly.entity_id
_entity_poly.type
_entity_poly.pdbx_seq_one_letter_code
_entity_poly.pdbx_strand_id
1 'polypeptide(L)'
;MKRILKKVIKPFMPSYEVVTTTYQVIPGLPITKRLSTHSFEKGESKEAKEFYGKVVSSDFTKKLAPVEVQLRVAGITIKKAQYGPIEKFNKKKIAQS
;
A
#
# COMPACT_ATOMS: atom_id res chain seq x y z
N MET A 1 -1.80 -2.10 34.08
CA MET A 1 -1.34 -3.49 33.83
C MET A 1 -1.32 -3.92 32.35
N LYS A 2 -2.23 -3.48 31.46
CA LYS A 2 -2.30 -3.89 30.03
C LYS A 2 -1.05 -3.61 29.16
N ARG A 3 -0.16 -2.70 29.57
CA ARG A 3 1.03 -2.30 28.77
C ARG A 3 2.18 -3.32 28.82
N ILE A 4 2.30 -4.07 29.91
CA ILE A 4 3.40 -5.04 30.09
C ILE A 4 3.14 -6.30 29.26
N LEU A 5 1.92 -6.84 29.33
CA LEU A 5 1.46 -7.94 28.47
C LEU A 5 1.62 -7.61 26.98
N LYS A 6 1.30 -6.38 26.56
CA LYS A 6 1.51 -5.92 25.17
C LYS A 6 2.97 -5.97 24.72
N LYS A 7 3.95 -5.69 25.60
CA LYS A 7 5.38 -5.75 25.24
C LYS A 7 5.86 -7.19 24.99
N VAL A 8 5.33 -8.16 25.72
CA VAL A 8 5.74 -9.58 25.62
C VAL A 8 5.17 -10.24 24.35
N ILE A 9 3.93 -9.88 23.95
CA ILE A 9 3.27 -10.44 22.76
C ILE A 9 3.57 -9.67 21.46
N LYS A 10 4.10 -8.44 21.56
CA LYS A 10 4.49 -7.59 20.41
C LYS A 10 5.33 -8.32 19.35
N PRO A 11 6.35 -9.16 19.67
CA PRO A 11 7.11 -9.87 18.65
C PRO A 11 6.29 -10.89 17.83
N PHE A 12 5.20 -11.42 18.39
CA PHE A 12 4.31 -12.38 17.74
C PHE A 12 3.12 -11.73 17.03
N MET A 13 2.94 -10.42 17.20
CA MET A 13 1.89 -9.69 16.50
C MET A 13 2.28 -9.48 15.02
N PRO A 14 1.30 -9.49 14.10
CA PRO A 14 1.56 -9.29 12.68
C PRO A 14 2.04 -7.86 12.42
N SER A 15 2.95 -7.72 11.46
CA SER A 15 3.34 -6.43 10.87
C SER A 15 2.26 -5.95 9.90
N TYR A 16 2.10 -4.64 9.82
CA TYR A 16 1.17 -3.99 8.89
C TYR A 16 1.95 -3.06 7.99
N GLU A 17 1.58 -2.99 6.72
CA GLU A 17 2.24 -2.13 5.74
C GLU A 17 1.20 -1.56 4.79
N VAL A 18 1.36 -0.30 4.40
CA VAL A 18 0.57 0.31 3.33
C VAL A 18 1.51 0.56 2.17
N VAL A 19 1.28 -0.16 1.07
CA VAL A 19 2.06 -0.08 -0.16
C VAL A 19 1.28 0.73 -1.18
N THR A 20 1.85 1.86 -1.59
CA THR A 20 1.31 2.69 -2.67
C THR A 20 2.16 2.48 -3.90
N THR A 21 1.55 1.97 -4.97
CA THR A 21 2.19 1.73 -6.25
C THR A 21 1.67 2.76 -7.24
N THR A 22 2.53 3.67 -7.68
CA THR A 22 2.18 4.67 -8.70
C THR A 22 2.73 4.21 -10.04
N TYR A 23 1.88 4.19 -11.07
CA TYR A 23 2.27 3.84 -12.42
C TYR A 23 2.43 5.11 -13.26
N GLN A 24 3.61 5.28 -13.83
CA GLN A 24 3.88 6.36 -14.77
C GLN A 24 3.76 5.80 -16.19
N VAL A 25 2.77 6.31 -16.92
CA VAL A 25 2.47 5.90 -18.29
C VAL A 25 2.89 7.01 -19.23
N ILE A 26 3.97 6.77 -19.99
CA ILE A 26 4.43 7.66 -21.05
C ILE A 26 4.27 6.90 -22.37
N PRO A 27 3.54 7.45 -23.38
CA PRO A 27 3.43 6.82 -24.68
C PRO A 27 4.79 6.52 -25.31
N GLY A 28 4.94 5.33 -25.90
CA GLY A 28 6.19 4.91 -26.54
C GLY A 28 7.27 4.35 -25.60
N LEU A 29 7.10 4.49 -24.28
CA LEU A 29 8.01 3.93 -23.27
C LEU A 29 7.33 2.80 -22.47
N PRO A 30 8.10 1.88 -21.87
CA PRO A 30 7.54 0.89 -20.95
C PRO A 30 6.92 1.59 -19.73
N ILE A 31 5.86 1.00 -19.19
CA ILE A 31 5.19 1.54 -17.99
C ILE A 31 6.15 1.36 -16.81
N THR A 32 6.51 2.44 -16.15
CA THR A 32 7.34 2.39 -14.93
C THR A 32 6.45 2.38 -13.70
N LYS A 33 6.84 1.62 -12.68
CA LYS A 33 6.13 1.55 -11.40
C LYS A 33 7.03 2.12 -10.29
N ARG A 34 6.49 2.99 -9.46
CA ARG A 34 7.15 3.45 -8.22
C ARG A 34 6.43 2.88 -7.02
N LEU A 35 7.18 2.24 -6.14
CA LEU A 35 6.68 1.65 -4.90
C LEU A 35 7.04 2.57 -3.73
N SER A 36 6.02 2.99 -2.98
CA SER A 36 6.19 3.68 -1.71
C SER A 36 5.57 2.81 -0.62
N THR A 37 6.41 2.25 0.24
CA THR A 37 5.99 1.38 1.34
C THR A 37 6.07 2.16 2.63
N HIS A 38 4.96 2.19 3.36
CA HIS A 38 4.90 2.71 4.72
C HIS A 38 4.65 1.54 5.68
N SER A 39 5.69 1.12 6.40
CA SER A 39 5.62 0.01 7.35
C SER A 39 5.25 0.53 8.75
N PHE A 40 4.37 -0.19 9.43
CA PHE A 40 3.94 0.09 10.80
C PHE A 40 4.54 -0.92 11.78
N GLU A 41 4.54 -0.60 13.08
CA GLU A 41 4.99 -1.58 14.08
C GLU A 41 4.03 -2.76 14.21
N LYS A 42 4.55 -3.86 14.79
CA LYS A 42 3.78 -5.05 15.08
C LYS A 42 2.59 -4.73 16.00
N GLY A 43 1.39 -5.07 15.56
CA GLY A 43 0.14 -4.86 16.30
C GLY A 43 -0.56 -3.51 16.05
N GLU A 44 -0.02 -2.64 15.20
CA GLU A 44 -0.60 -1.31 14.85
C GLU A 44 -1.71 -1.40 13.79
N SER A 45 -2.66 -2.32 14.01
CA SER A 45 -3.76 -2.58 13.07
C SER A 45 -4.70 -1.39 12.86
N LYS A 46 -4.91 -0.58 13.90
CA LYS A 46 -5.80 0.59 13.84
C LYS A 46 -5.17 1.71 13.03
N GLU A 47 -3.94 2.05 13.36
CA GLU A 47 -3.18 3.12 12.68
C GLU A 47 -2.97 2.79 11.21
N ALA A 48 -2.62 1.54 10.86
CA ALA A 48 -2.49 1.12 9.48
C ALA A 48 -3.80 1.23 8.68
N LYS A 49 -4.95 0.88 9.29
CA LYS A 49 -6.27 1.02 8.66
C LYS A 49 -6.69 2.48 8.51
N GLU A 50 -6.43 3.32 9.51
CA GLU A 50 -6.71 4.74 9.47
C GLU A 50 -5.85 5.44 8.41
N PHE A 51 -4.56 5.12 8.36
CA PHE A 51 -3.66 5.64 7.33
C PHE A 51 -4.08 5.20 5.94
N TYR A 52 -4.41 3.91 5.74
CA TYR A 52 -4.96 3.43 4.48
C TYR A 52 -6.23 4.20 4.09
N GLY A 53 -7.15 4.40 5.04
CA GLY A 53 -8.36 5.21 4.82
C GLY A 53 -8.03 6.64 4.38
N LYS A 54 -7.06 7.30 5.01
CA LYS A 54 -6.60 8.65 4.64
C LYS A 54 -6.00 8.69 3.24
N VAL A 55 -5.14 7.73 2.90
CA VAL A 55 -4.50 7.66 1.57
C VAL A 55 -5.54 7.42 0.48
N VAL A 56 -6.48 6.51 0.70
CA VAL A 56 -7.54 6.17 -0.26
C VAL A 56 -8.56 7.30 -0.40
N SER A 57 -8.93 7.98 0.69
CA SER A 57 -9.90 9.08 0.66
C SER A 57 -9.32 10.38 0.10
N SER A 58 -8.00 10.56 0.19
CA SER A 58 -7.30 11.76 -0.28
C SER A 58 -7.54 12.01 -1.77
N ASP A 59 -8.03 13.20 -2.09
CA ASP A 59 -8.24 13.63 -3.47
C ASP A 59 -6.94 13.81 -4.23
N PHE A 60 -5.82 14.01 -3.54
CA PHE A 60 -4.50 14.00 -4.16
C PHE A 60 -4.19 12.62 -4.76
N THR A 61 -4.41 11.54 -4.01
CA THR A 61 -4.19 10.17 -4.48
C THR A 61 -5.07 9.82 -5.69
N LYS A 62 -6.31 10.33 -5.73
CA LYS A 62 -7.26 10.10 -6.83
C LYS A 62 -6.90 10.89 -8.10
N LYS A 63 -6.31 12.07 -7.95
CA LYS A 63 -5.92 12.96 -9.07
C LYS A 63 -4.53 12.67 -9.62
N LEU A 64 -3.70 11.93 -8.90
CA LEU A 64 -2.39 11.48 -9.37
C LEU A 64 -2.52 10.51 -10.55
N ALA A 65 -1.42 10.35 -11.30
CA ALA A 65 -1.27 9.28 -12.29
C ALA A 65 -1.66 7.91 -11.70
N PRO A 66 -2.07 6.92 -12.49
CA PRO A 66 -2.75 5.72 -12.00
C PRO A 66 -2.07 5.08 -10.77
N VAL A 67 -2.79 5.02 -9.65
CA VAL A 67 -2.25 4.58 -8.33
C VAL A 67 -3.00 3.35 -7.82
N GLU A 68 -2.24 2.39 -7.30
CA GLU A 68 -2.75 1.25 -6.56
C GLU A 68 -2.32 1.33 -5.10
N VAL A 69 -3.27 1.27 -4.17
CA VAL A 69 -3.01 1.30 -2.73
C VAL A 69 -3.37 -0.05 -2.12
N GLN A 70 -2.41 -0.71 -1.50
CA GLN A 70 -2.56 -2.00 -0.85
C GLN A 70 -2.31 -1.88 0.66
N LEU A 71 -3.20 -2.46 1.46
CA LEU A 71 -2.95 -2.73 2.87
C LEU A 71 -2.47 -4.17 2.99
N ARG A 72 -1.23 -4.36 3.44
CA ARG A 72 -0.62 -5.67 3.67
C ARG A 72 -0.47 -5.96 5.15
N VAL A 73 -0.63 -7.22 5.51
CA VAL A 73 -0.46 -7.73 6.88
C VAL A 73 0.31 -9.03 6.81
N ALA A 74 1.45 -9.09 7.50
CA ALA A 74 2.36 -10.24 7.44
C ALA A 74 2.65 -10.70 5.99
N GLY A 75 2.81 -9.73 5.06
CA GLY A 75 3.06 -9.99 3.64
C GLY A 75 1.82 -10.27 2.78
N ILE A 76 0.63 -10.46 3.38
CA ILE A 76 -0.62 -10.76 2.67
C ILE A 76 -1.40 -9.46 2.41
N THR A 77 -1.86 -9.23 1.18
CA THR A 77 -2.72 -8.08 0.87
C THR A 77 -4.14 -8.32 1.38
N ILE A 78 -4.60 -7.51 2.34
CA ILE A 78 -5.94 -7.60 2.92
C ILE A 78 -6.92 -6.64 2.23
N LYS A 79 -6.48 -5.44 1.85
CA LYS A 79 -7.30 -4.48 1.13
C LYS A 79 -6.54 -3.91 -0.05
N LYS A 80 -7.29 -3.63 -1.11
CA LYS A 80 -6.77 -3.07 -2.35
C LYS A 80 -7.72 -1.98 -2.84
N ALA A 81 -7.18 -0.80 -3.15
CA ALA A 81 -7.87 0.25 -3.87
C ALA A 81 -7.08 0.56 -5.14
N GLN A 82 -7.79 0.79 -6.24
CA GLN A 82 -7.19 1.09 -7.55
C GLN A 82 -7.80 2.36 -8.09
N TYR A 83 -6.95 3.23 -8.64
CA TYR A 83 -7.33 4.50 -9.22
C TYR A 83 -6.76 4.63 -10.63
N GLY A 84 -7.64 4.86 -11.61
CA GLY A 84 -7.29 4.89 -13.02
C GLY A 84 -7.33 3.51 -13.70
N PRO A 85 -6.96 3.42 -14.99
CA PRO A 85 -7.14 2.22 -15.82
C PRO A 85 -6.05 1.16 -15.59
N ILE A 86 -5.71 0.87 -14.33
CA ILE A 86 -4.62 -0.05 -13.94
C ILE A 86 -4.92 -1.48 -14.39
N GLU A 87 -6.18 -1.90 -14.30
CA GLU A 87 -6.60 -3.26 -14.70
C GLU A 87 -6.35 -3.54 -16.19
N LYS A 88 -6.29 -2.49 -17.01
CA LYS A 88 -6.03 -2.58 -18.46
C LYS A 88 -4.55 -2.55 -18.80
N PHE A 89 -3.65 -2.34 -17.81
CA PHE A 89 -2.23 -2.37 -18.08
C PHE A 89 -1.76 -3.78 -18.41
N ASN A 90 -1.14 -3.92 -19.57
CA ASN A 90 -0.52 -5.17 -19.96
C ASN A 90 0.70 -5.41 -19.05
N LYS A 91 0.57 -6.37 -18.13
CA LYS A 91 1.59 -6.72 -17.14
C LYS A 91 2.96 -7.03 -17.76
N LYS A 92 3.02 -7.45 -19.03
CA LYS A 92 4.26 -7.71 -19.78
C LYS A 92 5.01 -6.45 -20.22
N LYS A 93 4.36 -5.28 -20.22
CA LYS A 93 4.95 -3.98 -20.60
C LYS A 93 5.35 -3.12 -19.41
N ILE A 94 5.21 -3.65 -18.18
CA ILE A 94 5.60 -2.96 -16.95
C ILE A 94 7.06 -3.26 -16.67
N ALA A 95 7.93 -2.26 -16.84
CA ALA A 95 9.31 -2.36 -16.40
C ALA A 95 9.37 -2.28 -14.87
N GLN A 96 10.10 -3.20 -14.24
CA GLN A 96 10.44 -3.07 -12.82
C GLN A 96 11.66 -2.15 -12.74
N SER A 97 11.46 -0.93 -12.26
CA SER A 97 12.54 -0.03 -11.85
C SER A 97 12.95 -0.31 -10.41
#